data_AF-A0A163AKI2-F1
#
_entry.id   AF-A0A163AKI2-F1
#
_cell.length_a   1.000
_cell.length_b   1.000
_cell.length_c   1.000
_cell.angle_alpha   90.00
_cell.angle_beta   90.00
_cell.angle_gamma   90.00
#
_symmetry.space_group_name_H-M   'P 1'
#
loop_
_entity.id
_entity.type
_entity.pdbx_description
1 polymer ?
#
loop_
_entity_poly.entity_id
_entity_poly.type
_entity_poly.pdbx_seq_one_letter_code
_entity_poly.pdbx_strand_id
1 'polypeptide(L)'
;MVDKTAQHSAVRSTTPSLQPPFASRPLPQALTSSPTSSQHAATTNHQPVVFDTSPLSPLDSLPTIAGRGNEAFLANDDVKAFLREDLDLSRLNTIHAHLWMAGRPMRARPLHRYNMYGYEVLGTQQMDLHLLRFSNKLLVKPLPEYLVSTSFWEQYVCADEALWESATGWLLSYVWLITSPLDLKLAHDNALLPAAITWPWWKALVADFHSNVDINTLHQVNQRYHFGDLRLSRINSIYRTRFFFTHFVRGYLYGYNRYVVFFERNFSWILILFVFLSLVLSAMQVGTALEELSGSKAFMKGSYGVVVLSMVSVVVVLGAVGLCFVGIFLFNMVSAVRHAGSEERKREKLRRQKQQNDKEV
;
A
#
# COMPACT_ATOMS: atom_id res chain seq x y z
N MET A 1 45.86 36.03 40.76
CA MET A 1 44.76 36.57 41.56
C MET A 1 43.87 37.43 40.68
N VAL A 2 42.98 36.79 39.90
CA VAL A 2 41.67 37.34 39.46
C VAL A 2 40.84 36.10 39.11
N ASP A 3 39.82 35.87 39.93
CA ASP A 3 38.82 34.82 39.77
C ASP A 3 37.64 35.41 38.97
N LYS A 4 37.22 34.74 37.90
CA LYS A 4 35.99 35.07 37.15
C LYS A 4 35.18 33.79 37.00
N THR A 5 34.30 33.60 37.98
CA THR A 5 33.31 32.52 37.99
C THR A 5 32.21 32.86 36.98
N ALA A 6 32.19 32.17 35.85
CA ALA A 6 31.08 32.20 34.90
C ALA A 6 30.05 31.13 35.30
N GLN A 7 28.88 31.57 35.78
CA GLN A 7 27.70 30.73 35.90
C GLN A 7 27.13 30.44 34.51
N HIS A 8 27.35 29.23 34.00
CA HIS A 8 26.58 28.69 32.89
C HIS A 8 25.27 28.09 33.45
N SER A 9 24.19 28.88 33.42
CA SER A 9 22.84 28.32 33.50
C SER A 9 22.55 27.52 32.24
N ALA A 10 22.48 26.20 32.39
CA ALA A 10 22.01 25.30 31.35
C ALA A 10 20.52 25.58 31.09
N VAL A 11 20.21 26.26 29.99
CA VAL A 11 18.86 26.30 29.44
C VAL A 11 18.52 24.89 28.97
N ARG A 12 17.70 24.19 29.75
CA ARG A 12 17.00 22.97 29.31
C ARG A 12 16.14 23.37 28.12
N SER A 13 16.55 23.00 26.91
CA SER A 13 15.70 23.03 25.74
C SER A 13 14.59 21.98 25.93
N THR A 14 13.46 22.39 26.49
CA THR A 14 12.23 21.60 26.45
C THR A 14 11.76 21.55 25.01
N THR A 15 11.99 20.43 24.33
CA THR A 15 11.30 20.12 23.08
C THR A 15 9.81 20.28 23.34
N PRO A 16 9.06 21.06 22.55
CA PRO A 16 7.63 21.22 22.75
C PRO A 16 6.97 19.83 22.70
N SER A 17 6.23 19.47 23.74
CA SER A 17 5.47 18.22 23.77
C SER A 17 4.48 18.24 22.61
N LEU A 18 4.54 17.25 21.72
CA LEU A 18 3.55 17.10 20.66
C LEU A 18 2.15 16.93 21.29
N GLN A 19 1.14 17.47 20.63
CA GLN A 19 -0.25 17.44 21.08
C GLN A 19 -1.12 16.77 20.01
N PRO A 20 -2.31 16.26 20.35
CA PRO A 20 -3.26 15.78 19.36
C PRO A 20 -3.62 16.91 18.38
N PRO A 21 -3.74 16.64 17.06
CA PRO A 21 -4.02 17.69 16.08
C PRO A 21 -5.46 18.21 16.10
N PHE A 22 -6.31 17.73 17.00
CA PHE A 22 -7.72 18.10 17.11
C PHE A 22 -8.18 18.10 18.57
N ALA A 23 -9.28 18.79 18.86
CA ALA A 23 -9.84 18.86 20.21
C ALA A 23 -10.62 17.59 20.59
N SER A 24 -10.73 17.32 21.89
CA SER A 24 -11.50 16.19 22.41
C SER A 24 -12.98 16.33 22.03
N ARG A 25 -13.52 15.28 21.39
CA ARG A 25 -14.92 15.23 20.97
C ARG A 25 -15.44 13.80 21.05
N PRO A 26 -16.50 13.54 21.83
CA PRO A 26 -17.09 12.21 21.88
C PRO A 26 -17.71 11.84 20.52
N LEU A 27 -17.63 10.57 20.13
CA LEU A 27 -18.35 10.06 18.98
C LEU A 27 -19.86 10.13 19.24
N PRO A 28 -20.68 10.56 18.27
CA PRO A 28 -22.13 10.55 18.42
C PRO A 28 -22.63 9.13 18.72
N GLN A 29 -23.51 8.99 19.71
CA GLN A 29 -24.22 7.73 19.90
C GLN A 29 -25.18 7.52 18.73
N ALA A 30 -25.25 6.29 18.22
CA ALA A 30 -26.23 5.94 17.21
C ALA A 30 -27.63 6.22 17.77
N LEU A 31 -28.38 7.11 17.11
CA LEU A 31 -29.81 7.24 17.38
C LEU A 31 -30.43 5.88 17.05
N THR A 32 -31.02 5.22 18.04
CA THR A 32 -31.86 4.04 17.82
C THR A 32 -32.89 4.40 16.76
N SER A 33 -32.73 3.90 15.54
CA SER A 33 -33.67 4.16 14.46
C SER A 33 -34.98 3.47 14.82
N SER A 34 -35.98 4.23 15.22
CA SER A 34 -37.39 3.81 15.21
C SER A 34 -37.72 3.32 13.79
N PRO A 35 -38.46 2.20 13.62
CA PRO A 35 -38.76 1.69 12.29
C PRO A 35 -39.85 2.55 11.65
N THR A 36 -39.47 3.60 10.93
CA THR A 36 -40.40 4.28 10.03
C THR A 36 -40.46 3.48 8.74
N SER A 37 -41.53 2.71 8.63
CA SER A 37 -41.93 1.93 7.47
C SER A 37 -41.93 2.74 6.18
N SER A 38 -41.05 2.38 5.25
CA SER A 38 -41.25 2.57 3.81
C SER A 38 -41.19 1.20 3.15
N GLN A 39 -42.36 0.58 3.05
CA GLN A 39 -42.58 -0.56 2.18
C GLN A 39 -42.31 -0.10 0.75
N HIS A 40 -41.22 -0.57 0.14
CA HIS A 40 -41.07 -0.86 -1.29
C HIS A 40 -39.61 -1.26 -1.54
N ALA A 41 -39.25 -2.52 -1.29
CA ALA A 41 -38.06 -3.14 -1.86
C ALA A 41 -38.26 -4.66 -1.98
N ALA A 42 -37.90 -5.16 -3.16
CA ALA A 42 -38.13 -6.50 -3.64
C ALA A 42 -37.48 -7.60 -2.78
N THR A 43 -38.11 -8.76 -2.82
CA THR A 43 -37.67 -10.06 -2.32
C THR A 43 -36.20 -10.35 -2.62
N THR A 44 -35.35 -10.19 -1.61
CA THR A 44 -34.07 -10.92 -1.49
C THR A 44 -33.89 -11.33 -0.03
N ASN A 45 -33.89 -12.65 0.22
CA ASN A 45 -33.72 -13.27 1.54
C ASN A 45 -32.28 -13.12 2.06
N HIS A 46 -31.80 -11.89 2.28
CA HIS A 46 -30.57 -11.67 3.04
C HIS A 46 -30.97 -10.97 4.34
N GLN A 47 -30.91 -11.71 5.45
CA GLN A 47 -30.99 -11.08 6.77
C GLN A 47 -29.91 -9.99 6.82
N PRO A 48 -30.26 -8.74 7.17
CA PRO A 48 -29.25 -7.71 7.35
C PRO A 48 -28.37 -8.14 8.52
N VAL A 49 -27.07 -8.29 8.27
CA VAL A 49 -26.06 -8.40 9.33
C VAL A 49 -26.17 -7.12 10.14
N VAL A 50 -26.67 -7.22 11.37
CA VAL A 50 -26.74 -6.10 12.30
C VAL A 50 -25.32 -5.83 12.76
N PHE A 51 -24.65 -4.88 12.10
CA PHE A 51 -23.45 -4.28 12.66
C PHE A 51 -23.89 -3.44 13.87
N ASP A 52 -23.34 -3.75 15.04
CA ASP A 52 -23.48 -2.86 16.20
C ASP A 52 -22.87 -1.51 15.80
N THR A 53 -23.72 -0.48 15.74
CA THR A 53 -23.34 0.87 15.33
C THR A 53 -22.85 1.71 16.52
N SER A 54 -22.77 1.09 17.70
CA SER A 54 -22.26 1.71 18.91
C SER A 54 -20.75 1.97 18.76
N PRO A 55 -20.27 3.18 19.09
CA PRO A 55 -18.85 3.47 19.09
C PRO A 55 -18.14 2.62 20.15
N LEU A 56 -17.04 1.98 19.78
CA LEU A 56 -16.17 1.23 20.69
C LEU A 56 -15.27 2.18 21.49
N SER A 57 -14.68 1.65 22.56
CA SER A 57 -13.59 2.37 23.23
C SER A 57 -12.33 2.35 22.33
N PRO A 58 -11.39 3.30 22.50
CA PRO A 58 -10.16 3.31 21.70
C PRO A 58 -9.38 1.99 21.76
N LEU A 59 -9.26 1.37 22.93
CA LEU A 59 -8.55 0.09 23.09
C LEU A 59 -9.34 -1.09 22.51
N ASP A 60 -10.67 -1.07 22.60
CA ASP A 60 -11.52 -2.11 21.99
C ASP A 60 -11.53 -2.02 20.46
N SER A 61 -11.20 -0.85 19.89
CA SER A 61 -11.06 -0.65 18.44
C SER A 61 -9.74 -1.17 17.86
N LEU A 62 -8.79 -1.62 18.70
CA LEU A 62 -7.53 -2.20 18.27
C LEU A 62 -7.75 -3.61 17.67
N PRO A 63 -6.89 -4.05 16.73
CA PRO A 63 -6.96 -5.41 16.23
C PRO A 63 -6.67 -6.42 17.35
N THR A 64 -7.23 -7.63 17.25
CA THR A 64 -7.00 -8.67 18.27
C THR A 64 -5.53 -9.04 18.41
N ILE A 65 -4.82 -9.15 17.29
CA ILE A 65 -3.39 -9.49 17.25
C ILE A 65 -2.63 -8.51 16.37
N ALA A 66 -1.38 -8.27 16.74
CA ALA A 66 -0.37 -7.53 15.99
C ALA A 66 0.87 -8.41 15.79
N GLY A 67 1.84 -7.95 15.01
CA GLY A 67 3.07 -8.67 14.71
C GLY A 67 3.38 -8.79 13.22
N ARG A 68 4.67 -8.81 12.89
CA ARG A 68 5.18 -9.04 11.54
C ARG A 68 5.73 -10.45 11.35
N GLY A 69 5.41 -11.05 10.20
CA GLY A 69 5.93 -12.35 9.81
C GLY A 69 5.28 -13.47 10.63
N ASN A 70 6.07 -14.16 11.45
CA ASN A 70 5.61 -15.31 12.23
C ASN A 70 5.52 -15.04 13.73
N GLU A 71 5.84 -13.82 14.16
CA GLU A 71 5.67 -13.38 15.54
C GLU A 71 4.33 -12.65 15.64
N ALA A 72 3.51 -13.04 16.62
CA ALA A 72 2.22 -12.44 16.89
C ALA A 72 2.06 -12.23 18.39
N PHE A 73 1.44 -11.12 18.76
CA PHE A 73 1.13 -10.76 20.14
C PHE A 73 -0.25 -10.10 20.19
N LEU A 74 -0.90 -10.08 21.36
CA LEU A 74 -2.16 -9.36 21.53
C LEU A 74 -1.88 -7.86 21.47
N ALA A 75 -2.60 -7.11 20.63
CA ALA A 75 -2.31 -5.69 20.43
C ALA A 75 -2.48 -4.87 21.73
N ASN A 76 -3.40 -5.29 22.59
CA ASN A 76 -3.63 -4.67 23.90
C ASN A 76 -2.49 -4.90 24.91
N ASP A 77 -1.69 -5.96 24.74
CA ASP A 77 -0.55 -6.23 25.63
C ASP A 77 0.62 -5.28 25.33
N ASP A 78 0.79 -4.87 24.06
CA ASP A 78 1.82 -3.92 23.64
C ASP A 78 1.34 -2.98 22.52
N VAL A 79 0.52 -2.00 22.91
CA VAL A 79 -0.05 -0.99 21.99
C VAL A 79 1.04 -0.20 21.26
N LYS A 80 2.18 0.06 21.91
CA LYS A 80 3.27 0.84 21.31
C LYS A 80 3.99 0.05 20.21
N ALA A 81 4.25 -1.24 20.43
CA ALA A 81 4.80 -2.10 19.38
C ALA A 81 3.82 -2.23 18.21
N PHE A 82 2.52 -2.44 18.49
CA PHE A 82 1.48 -2.46 17.46
C PHE A 82 1.52 -1.19 16.61
N LEU A 83 1.48 0.00 17.22
CA LEU A 83 1.42 1.28 16.51
C LEU A 83 2.66 1.50 15.63
N ARG A 84 3.86 1.14 16.11
CA ARG A 84 5.09 1.22 15.31
C ARG A 84 5.04 0.33 14.07
N GLU A 85 4.45 -0.85 14.17
CA GLU A 85 4.32 -1.75 13.03
C GLU A 85 3.20 -1.34 12.07
N ASP A 86 2.07 -0.89 12.62
CA ASP A 86 0.86 -0.55 11.89
C ASP A 86 1.03 0.74 11.08
N LEU A 87 1.69 1.76 11.65
CA LEU A 87 1.93 3.05 11.01
C LEU A 87 3.29 3.16 10.28
N ASP A 88 4.01 2.05 10.12
CA ASP A 88 5.33 2.03 9.48
C ASP A 88 5.26 2.42 7.99
N LEU A 89 5.97 3.49 7.65
CA LEU A 89 6.12 4.01 6.28
C LEU A 89 7.57 3.92 5.77
N SER A 90 8.47 3.26 6.51
CA SER A 90 9.90 3.18 6.20
C SER A 90 10.19 2.70 4.77
N ARG A 91 9.39 1.74 4.27
CA ARG A 91 9.51 1.19 2.92
C ARG A 91 9.26 2.26 1.84
N LEU A 92 8.30 3.15 2.02
CA LEU A 92 8.08 4.24 1.06
C LEU A 92 9.09 5.36 1.24
N ASN A 93 9.46 5.67 2.48
CA ASN A 93 10.44 6.71 2.79
C ASN A 93 11.81 6.41 2.17
N THR A 94 12.21 5.14 2.16
CA THR A 94 13.46 4.69 1.51
C THR A 94 13.54 5.05 0.03
N ILE A 95 12.39 5.09 -0.66
CA ILE A 95 12.29 5.42 -2.09
C ILE A 95 11.71 6.81 -2.35
N HIS A 96 11.61 7.68 -1.33
CA HIS A 96 10.92 8.97 -1.43
C HIS A 96 11.37 9.80 -2.64
N ALA A 97 12.68 9.94 -2.84
CA ALA A 97 13.27 10.68 -3.97
C ALA A 97 12.86 10.15 -5.37
N HIS A 98 12.28 8.96 -5.46
CA HIS A 98 11.84 8.31 -6.71
C HIS A 98 10.30 8.29 -6.85
N LEU A 99 9.55 8.72 -5.82
CA LEU A 99 8.08 8.66 -5.82
C LEU A 99 7.43 9.54 -6.91
N TRP A 100 8.17 10.53 -7.44
CA TRP A 100 7.74 11.33 -8.59
C TRP A 100 7.41 10.48 -9.83
N MET A 101 8.02 9.29 -9.99
CA MET A 101 7.69 8.34 -11.05
C MET A 101 6.35 7.63 -10.82
N ALA A 102 5.90 7.55 -9.56
CA ALA A 102 4.68 6.86 -9.17
C ALA A 102 3.47 7.78 -9.03
N GLY A 103 3.68 9.05 -8.73
CA GLY A 103 2.64 10.06 -8.65
C GLY A 103 3.21 11.47 -8.62
N ARG A 104 2.35 12.45 -8.85
CA ARG A 104 2.74 13.87 -8.71
C ARG A 104 2.60 14.26 -7.24
N PRO A 105 3.44 15.17 -6.72
CA PRO A 105 3.30 15.72 -5.38
C PRO A 105 2.04 16.61 -5.35
N MET A 106 0.92 16.00 -4.99
CA MET A 106 -0.39 16.65 -4.87
C MET A 106 -1.21 15.91 -3.83
N ARG A 107 -2.14 16.61 -3.18
CA ARG A 107 -3.13 15.99 -2.29
C ARG A 107 -3.91 14.87 -2.96
N ALA A 108 -4.40 13.92 -2.16
CA ALA A 108 -5.35 12.93 -2.66
C ALA A 108 -6.64 13.59 -3.15
N ARG A 109 -7.37 12.88 -4.01
CA ARG A 109 -8.64 13.37 -4.53
C ARG A 109 -9.77 13.02 -3.55
N PRO A 110 -10.88 13.77 -3.56
CA PRO A 110 -12.07 13.33 -2.85
C PRO A 110 -12.59 11.97 -3.36
N LEU A 111 -13.27 11.22 -2.51
CA LEU A 111 -13.76 9.86 -2.81
C LEU A 111 -14.66 9.79 -4.04
N HIS A 112 -15.61 10.73 -4.19
CA HIS A 112 -16.50 10.76 -5.35
C HIS A 112 -15.73 10.87 -6.67
N ARG A 113 -14.57 11.54 -6.69
CA ARG A 113 -13.72 11.64 -7.89
C ARG A 113 -13.06 10.31 -8.24
N TYR A 114 -12.67 9.50 -7.25
CA TYR A 114 -12.17 8.16 -7.54
C TYR A 114 -13.26 7.29 -8.16
N ASN A 115 -14.49 7.35 -7.62
CA ASN A 115 -15.63 6.65 -8.20
C ASN A 115 -15.95 7.12 -9.63
N MET A 116 -15.93 8.44 -9.88
CA MET A 116 -16.10 9.02 -11.23
C MET A 116 -15.05 8.52 -12.24
N TYR A 117 -13.83 8.25 -11.78
CA TYR A 117 -12.76 7.67 -12.62
C TYR A 117 -12.83 6.14 -12.71
N GLY A 118 -13.88 5.50 -12.21
CA GLY A 118 -14.08 4.06 -12.23
C GLY A 118 -13.20 3.30 -11.25
N TYR A 119 -12.69 3.95 -10.20
CA TYR A 119 -11.97 3.26 -9.13
C TYR A 119 -12.94 2.69 -8.09
N GLU A 120 -12.72 1.43 -7.76
CA GLU A 120 -13.31 0.76 -6.61
C GLU A 120 -12.40 0.95 -5.38
N VAL A 121 -12.97 1.31 -4.24
CA VAL A 121 -12.24 1.43 -2.98
C VAL A 121 -12.08 0.03 -2.38
N LEU A 122 -10.86 -0.33 -2.03
CA LEU A 122 -10.53 -1.61 -1.40
C LEU A 122 -9.88 -1.35 -0.04
N GLY A 123 -10.45 -1.93 1.02
CA GLY A 123 -9.87 -1.91 2.36
C GLY A 123 -8.49 -2.58 2.40
N THR A 124 -7.54 -1.95 3.09
CA THR A 124 -6.24 -2.56 3.47
C THR A 124 -6.00 -2.33 4.96
N GLN A 125 -5.19 -3.17 5.62
CA GLN A 125 -4.71 -2.89 6.97
C GLN A 125 -3.25 -2.42 6.99
N GLN A 126 -2.53 -2.50 5.86
CA GLN A 126 -1.15 -2.03 5.77
C GLN A 126 -1.09 -0.53 5.46
N MET A 127 -0.42 0.25 6.31
CA MET A 127 -0.29 1.70 6.12
C MET A 127 0.51 2.07 4.88
N ASP A 128 1.57 1.34 4.59
CA ASP A 128 2.41 1.56 3.41
C ASP A 128 1.72 1.18 2.08
N LEU A 129 0.48 0.67 2.13
CA LEU A 129 -0.43 0.48 1.00
C LEU A 129 -1.53 1.54 0.92
N HIS A 130 -1.70 2.35 1.97
CA HIS A 130 -2.72 3.40 2.00
C HIS A 130 -2.50 4.41 0.87
N LEU A 131 -3.58 4.73 0.15
CA LEU A 131 -3.61 5.57 -1.06
C LEU A 131 -2.75 5.04 -2.23
N LEU A 132 -2.50 3.74 -2.30
CA LEU A 132 -1.91 3.15 -3.50
C LEU A 132 -3.01 2.69 -4.47
N ARG A 133 -2.82 3.01 -5.75
CA ARG A 133 -3.70 2.55 -6.83
C ARG A 133 -3.10 1.36 -7.55
N PHE A 134 -3.94 0.37 -7.82
CA PHE A 134 -3.59 -0.76 -8.67
C PHE A 134 -4.76 -1.12 -9.58
N SER A 135 -4.52 -1.12 -10.89
CA SER A 135 -5.59 -1.29 -11.89
C SER A 135 -6.67 -0.21 -11.68
N ASN A 136 -7.91 -0.62 -11.47
CA ASN A 136 -9.09 0.19 -11.14
C ASN A 136 -9.42 0.14 -9.63
N LYS A 137 -8.45 -0.16 -8.76
CA LYS A 137 -8.66 -0.21 -7.31
C LYS A 137 -7.82 0.86 -6.59
N LEU A 138 -8.41 1.49 -5.58
CA LEU A 138 -7.74 2.38 -4.63
C LEU A 138 -7.67 1.66 -3.29
N LEU A 139 -6.45 1.39 -2.81
CA LEU A 139 -6.24 0.81 -1.49
C LEU A 139 -6.38 1.91 -0.42
N VAL A 140 -7.30 1.73 0.53
CA VAL A 140 -7.53 2.67 1.63
C VAL A 140 -7.56 1.89 2.93
N LYS A 141 -6.75 2.31 3.88
CA LYS A 141 -6.77 1.79 5.26
C LYS A 141 -7.91 2.46 6.04
N PRO A 142 -8.94 1.72 6.51
CA PRO A 142 -10.07 2.27 7.26
C PRO A 142 -9.63 3.03 8.50
N LEU A 143 -10.23 4.17 8.77
CA LEU A 143 -9.97 5.03 9.92
C LEU A 143 -10.55 4.38 11.18
N PRO A 144 -9.72 3.96 12.16
CA PRO A 144 -10.19 3.35 13.38
C PRO A 144 -10.58 4.41 14.41
N GLU A 145 -11.38 4.02 15.40
CA GLU A 145 -11.86 4.93 16.45
C GLU A 145 -10.75 5.45 17.36
N TYR A 146 -9.71 4.65 17.63
CA TYR A 146 -8.57 5.11 18.41
C TYR A 146 -7.88 6.33 17.78
N LEU A 147 -7.90 6.46 16.45
CA LEU A 147 -7.21 7.56 15.77
C LEU A 147 -7.95 8.89 15.91
N VAL A 148 -9.23 8.87 16.28
CA VAL A 148 -10.04 10.08 16.55
C VAL A 148 -10.20 10.36 18.05
N SER A 149 -9.50 9.62 18.91
CA SER A 149 -9.53 9.79 20.36
C SER A 149 -8.32 10.58 20.86
N THR A 150 -8.54 11.76 21.45
CA THR A 150 -7.42 12.60 21.96
C THR A 150 -6.66 11.93 23.09
N SER A 151 -7.36 11.22 24.00
CA SER A 151 -6.71 10.49 25.09
C SER A 151 -5.80 9.37 24.59
N PHE A 152 -6.18 8.69 23.50
CA PHE A 152 -5.32 7.70 22.86
C PHE A 152 -4.05 8.34 22.27
N TRP A 153 -4.18 9.50 21.63
CA TRP A 153 -3.03 10.24 21.10
C TRP A 153 -2.07 10.68 22.21
N GLU A 154 -2.59 11.28 23.28
CA GLU A 154 -1.80 11.72 24.44
C GLU A 154 -1.02 10.56 25.07
N GLN A 155 -1.66 9.39 25.18
CA GLN A 155 -1.07 8.22 25.84
C GLN A 155 -0.06 7.46 24.97
N TYR A 156 -0.35 7.30 23.67
CA TYR A 156 0.40 6.35 22.82
C TYR A 156 1.08 6.97 21.59
N VAL A 157 0.67 8.16 21.13
CA VAL A 157 1.18 8.75 19.87
C VAL A 157 2.10 9.95 20.12
N CYS A 158 1.70 10.89 20.97
CA CYS A 158 2.38 12.18 21.17
C CYS A 158 3.82 12.07 21.72
N ALA A 159 4.20 10.93 22.31
CA ALA A 159 5.54 10.71 22.82
C ALA A 159 6.58 10.35 21.75
N ASP A 160 6.16 9.99 20.53
CA ASP A 160 7.02 9.54 19.44
C ASP A 160 6.75 10.38 18.18
N GLU A 161 7.70 11.22 17.80
CA GLU A 161 7.57 12.16 16.67
C GLU A 161 7.31 11.45 15.34
N ALA A 162 8.01 10.35 15.06
CA ALA A 162 7.83 9.60 13.81
C ALA A 162 6.45 8.94 13.74
N LEU A 163 5.94 8.50 14.90
CA LEU A 163 4.59 7.95 15.01
C LEU A 163 3.54 9.05 14.84
N TRP A 164 3.75 10.20 15.47
CA TRP A 164 2.88 11.38 15.34
C TRP A 164 2.81 11.86 13.89
N GLU A 165 3.94 12.01 13.19
CA GLU A 165 3.99 12.39 11.77
C GLU A 165 3.22 11.41 10.86
N SER A 166 3.33 10.11 11.14
CA SER A 166 2.65 9.05 10.39
C SER A 166 1.14 9.03 10.66
N ALA A 167 0.74 9.15 11.93
CA ALA A 167 -0.66 9.23 12.35
C ALA A 167 -1.35 10.50 11.82
N THR A 168 -0.68 11.65 11.92
CA THR A 168 -1.18 12.94 11.41
C THR A 168 -1.31 12.90 9.89
N GLY A 169 -0.33 12.32 9.19
CA GLY A 169 -0.40 12.10 7.76
C GLY A 169 -1.55 11.17 7.34
N TRP A 170 -1.85 10.14 8.12
CA TRP A 170 -3.00 9.28 7.88
C TRP A 170 -4.33 10.02 8.08
N LEU A 171 -4.46 10.84 9.12
CA LEU A 171 -5.66 11.65 9.29
C LEU A 171 -5.82 12.69 8.17
N LEU A 172 -4.71 13.32 7.76
CA LEU A 172 -4.67 14.25 6.63
C LEU A 172 -5.18 13.61 5.33
N SER A 173 -4.89 12.33 5.10
CA SER A 173 -5.40 11.63 3.91
C SER A 173 -6.93 11.60 3.88
N TYR A 174 -7.58 11.42 5.04
CA TYR A 174 -9.03 11.47 5.17
C TYR A 174 -9.60 12.87 5.00
N VAL A 175 -8.89 13.91 5.46
CA VAL A 175 -9.23 15.31 5.18
C VAL A 175 -9.30 15.57 3.66
N TRP A 176 -8.44 14.94 2.87
CA TRP A 176 -8.50 15.04 1.40
C TRP A 176 -9.58 14.18 0.75
N LEU A 177 -9.84 13.00 1.31
CA LEU A 177 -10.81 12.05 0.77
C LEU A 177 -12.26 12.50 1.03
N ILE A 178 -12.53 13.11 2.19
CA ILE A 178 -13.89 13.45 2.66
C ILE A 178 -14.08 14.97 2.67
N THR A 179 -14.49 15.51 1.52
CA THR A 179 -14.65 16.96 1.32
C THR A 179 -16.09 17.44 1.24
N SER A 180 -17.04 16.51 1.12
CA SER A 180 -18.46 16.78 0.97
C SER A 180 -19.32 15.73 1.68
N PRO A 181 -20.62 16.00 1.92
CA PRO A 181 -21.54 14.98 2.44
C PRO A 181 -21.63 13.74 1.56
N LEU A 182 -21.47 13.88 0.24
CA LEU A 182 -21.41 12.76 -0.69
C LEU A 182 -20.19 11.89 -0.42
N ASP A 183 -19.01 12.50 -0.21
CA ASP A 183 -17.81 11.75 0.11
C ASP A 183 -17.93 11.03 1.45
N LEU A 184 -18.56 11.66 2.46
CA LEU A 184 -18.80 11.02 3.74
C LEU A 184 -19.73 9.80 3.60
N LYS A 185 -20.80 9.94 2.80
CA LYS A 185 -21.68 8.81 2.49
C LYS A 185 -20.91 7.68 1.81
N LEU A 186 -20.12 7.99 0.78
CA LEU A 186 -19.29 6.98 0.10
C LEU A 186 -18.30 6.32 1.04
N ALA A 187 -17.72 7.08 1.98
CA ALA A 187 -16.79 6.55 2.95
C ALA A 187 -17.47 5.56 3.92
N HIS A 188 -18.71 5.85 4.35
CA HIS A 188 -19.56 4.91 5.11
C HIS A 188 -19.96 3.68 4.29
N ASP A 189 -20.40 3.88 3.04
CA ASP A 189 -20.78 2.79 2.13
C ASP A 189 -19.63 1.79 1.88
N ASN A 190 -18.38 2.26 1.99
CA ASN A 190 -17.17 1.44 1.86
C ASN A 190 -16.54 1.03 3.21
N ALA A 191 -17.25 1.22 4.33
CA ALA A 191 -16.79 0.90 5.69
C ALA A 191 -15.40 1.48 6.03
N LEU A 192 -15.11 2.71 5.56
CA LEU A 192 -13.82 3.36 5.73
C LEU A 192 -13.67 4.14 7.04
N LEU A 193 -14.75 4.31 7.81
CA LEU A 193 -14.75 5.07 9.05
C LEU A 193 -15.84 4.53 10.00
N PRO A 194 -15.80 4.90 11.29
CA PRO A 194 -16.80 4.49 12.27
C PRO A 194 -18.18 5.05 11.90
N ALA A 195 -19.23 4.22 11.99
CA ALA A 195 -20.60 4.56 11.62
C ALA A 195 -21.14 5.78 12.38
N ALA A 196 -20.62 6.04 13.59
CA ALA A 196 -20.97 7.17 14.44
C ALA A 196 -20.62 8.55 13.84
N ILE A 197 -19.66 8.65 12.92
CA ILE A 197 -19.19 9.94 12.41
C ILE A 197 -20.24 10.58 11.49
N THR A 198 -20.79 11.71 11.94
CA THR A 198 -21.72 12.55 11.17
C THR A 198 -20.99 13.69 10.45
N TRP A 199 -21.63 14.30 9.45
CA TRP A 199 -21.04 15.42 8.71
C TRP A 199 -20.71 16.64 9.59
N PRO A 200 -21.57 17.11 10.51
CA PRO A 200 -21.23 18.19 11.43
C PRO A 200 -20.01 17.86 12.30
N TRP A 201 -19.96 16.63 12.80
CA TRP A 201 -18.83 16.14 13.62
C TRP A 201 -17.53 16.14 12.81
N TRP A 202 -17.57 15.60 11.58
CA TRP A 202 -16.41 15.57 10.68
C TRP A 202 -15.90 16.97 10.36
N LYS A 203 -16.79 17.90 10.00
CA LYS A 203 -16.40 19.30 9.75
C LYS A 203 -15.71 19.95 10.94
N ALA A 204 -16.20 19.70 12.15
CA ALA A 204 -15.61 20.26 13.36
C ALA A 204 -14.21 19.67 13.61
N LEU A 205 -14.03 18.37 13.41
CA LEU A 205 -12.70 17.73 13.51
C LEU A 205 -11.73 18.29 12.46
N VAL A 206 -12.16 18.46 11.21
CA VAL A 206 -11.33 19.03 10.15
C VAL A 206 -10.95 20.49 10.45
N ALA A 207 -11.85 21.27 11.04
CA ALA A 207 -11.56 22.65 11.45
C ALA A 207 -10.45 22.69 12.50
N ASP A 208 -10.55 21.86 13.54
CA ASP A 208 -9.50 21.74 14.58
C ASP A 208 -8.17 21.26 13.96
N PHE A 209 -8.23 20.23 13.11
CA PHE A 209 -7.07 19.69 12.40
C PHE A 209 -6.35 20.76 11.58
N HIS A 210 -7.09 21.53 10.79
CA HIS A 210 -6.54 22.59 9.95
C HIS A 210 -5.90 23.74 10.77
N SER A 211 -6.40 24.01 11.98
CA SER A 211 -5.83 25.02 12.88
C SER A 211 -4.50 24.59 13.49
N ASN A 212 -4.26 23.28 13.64
CA ASN A 212 -3.06 22.74 14.30
C ASN A 212 -2.02 22.17 13.31
N VAL A 213 -2.45 21.83 12.09
CA VAL A 213 -1.62 21.19 11.05
C VAL A 213 -1.69 21.97 9.76
N ASP A 214 -0.53 22.40 9.25
CA ASP A 214 -0.43 23.08 7.96
C ASP A 214 -0.57 22.08 6.80
N ILE A 215 -1.79 22.00 6.27
CA ILE A 215 -2.16 21.11 5.17
C ILE A 215 -1.57 21.52 3.81
N ASN A 216 -0.90 22.67 3.71
CA ASN A 216 -0.30 23.17 2.47
C ASN A 216 1.21 22.91 2.44
N THR A 217 1.93 23.16 3.54
CA THR A 217 3.39 22.94 3.60
C THR A 217 3.77 21.50 3.89
N LEU A 218 2.91 20.74 4.59
CA LEU A 218 3.12 19.32 4.88
C LEU A 218 4.40 19.00 5.66
N HIS A 219 4.99 19.99 6.34
CA HIS A 219 6.24 19.82 7.10
C HIS A 219 6.05 19.00 8.39
N GLN A 220 4.82 18.94 8.91
CA GLN A 220 4.44 18.22 10.13
C GLN A 220 4.03 16.76 9.88
N VAL A 221 3.94 16.33 8.62
CA VAL A 221 3.48 14.97 8.30
C VAL A 221 4.59 14.17 7.66
N ASN A 222 4.50 12.86 7.78
CA ASN A 222 5.48 11.98 7.17
C ASN A 222 5.60 12.25 5.66
N GLN A 223 6.84 12.32 5.15
CA GLN A 223 7.15 12.65 3.75
C GLN A 223 6.39 11.81 2.71
N ARG A 224 5.91 10.62 3.08
CA ARG A 224 4.99 9.83 2.24
C ARG A 224 3.78 10.64 1.79
N TYR A 225 3.21 11.48 2.66
CA TYR A 225 2.00 12.23 2.39
C TYR A 225 2.24 13.51 1.58
N HIS A 226 3.49 13.84 1.22
CA HIS A 226 3.74 14.86 0.18
C HIS A 226 3.17 14.44 -1.19
N PHE A 227 2.88 13.15 -1.33
CA PHE A 227 2.15 12.56 -2.43
C PHE A 227 0.82 11.99 -1.93
N GLY A 228 -0.29 12.31 -2.58
CA GLY A 228 -1.59 11.69 -2.35
C GLY A 228 -1.62 10.26 -2.88
N ASP A 229 -2.34 10.05 -3.99
CA ASP A 229 -2.44 8.74 -4.62
C ASP A 229 -1.25 8.38 -5.52
N LEU A 230 -0.53 7.33 -5.15
CA LEU A 230 0.59 6.79 -5.91
C LEU A 230 0.16 5.56 -6.72
N ARG A 231 0.83 5.29 -7.85
CA ARG A 231 0.59 4.09 -8.65
C ARG A 231 1.47 2.94 -8.17
N LEU A 232 0.85 1.88 -7.65
CA LEU A 232 1.56 0.69 -7.15
C LEU A 232 2.42 0.03 -8.24
N SER A 233 1.97 0.03 -9.51
CA SER A 233 2.75 -0.53 -10.62
C SER A 233 4.10 0.19 -10.80
N ARG A 234 4.13 1.50 -10.61
CA ARG A 234 5.35 2.31 -10.70
C ARG A 234 6.22 2.13 -9.47
N ILE A 235 5.64 2.04 -8.28
CA ILE A 235 6.38 1.67 -7.06
C ILE A 235 7.05 0.30 -7.21
N ASN A 236 6.33 -0.69 -7.75
CA ASN A 236 6.90 -1.99 -8.08
C ASN A 236 8.08 -1.87 -9.05
N SER A 237 7.99 -1.04 -10.10
CA SER A 237 9.12 -0.78 -11.00
C SER A 237 10.31 -0.16 -10.26
N ILE A 238 10.09 0.85 -9.41
CA ILE A 238 11.15 1.49 -8.61
C ILE A 238 11.87 0.45 -7.75
N TYR A 239 11.11 -0.37 -7.03
CA TYR A 239 11.66 -1.41 -6.16
C TYR A 239 12.44 -2.47 -6.95
N ARG A 240 11.93 -2.91 -8.10
CA ARG A 240 12.61 -3.88 -8.96
C ARG A 240 13.92 -3.35 -9.53
N THR A 241 13.98 -2.07 -9.88
CA THR A 241 15.20 -1.46 -10.44
C THR A 241 16.21 -1.15 -9.33
N ARG A 242 15.77 -0.52 -8.24
CA ARG A 242 16.67 -0.09 -7.16
C ARG A 242 17.15 -1.25 -6.29
N PHE A 243 16.27 -2.20 -6.02
CA PHE A 243 16.56 -3.37 -5.18
C PHE A 243 16.54 -4.64 -6.02
N PHE A 244 17.17 -4.61 -7.19
CA PHE A 244 17.18 -5.70 -8.16
C PHE A 244 17.50 -7.06 -7.51
N PHE A 245 18.56 -7.15 -6.73
CA PHE A 245 18.99 -8.43 -6.14
C PHE A 245 18.03 -9.01 -5.08
N THR A 246 17.14 -8.20 -4.50
CA THR A 246 16.24 -8.64 -3.41
C THR A 246 14.75 -8.60 -3.77
N HIS A 247 14.35 -7.70 -4.67
CA HIS A 247 12.95 -7.42 -4.99
C HIS A 247 12.62 -7.51 -6.49
N PHE A 248 13.52 -8.02 -7.35
CA PHE A 248 13.26 -8.15 -8.80
C PHE A 248 11.97 -8.93 -9.10
N VAL A 249 11.75 -10.06 -8.44
CA VAL A 249 10.55 -10.87 -8.63
C VAL A 249 9.37 -10.28 -7.84
N ARG A 250 9.60 -10.02 -6.54
CA ARG A 250 8.53 -9.70 -5.60
C ARG A 250 7.95 -8.28 -5.77
N GLY A 251 8.78 -7.32 -6.21
CA GLY A 251 8.44 -5.90 -6.22
C GLY A 251 8.16 -5.37 -4.81
N TYR A 252 7.39 -4.28 -4.74
CA TYR A 252 6.95 -3.68 -3.49
C TYR A 252 5.76 -4.44 -2.88
N LEU A 253 4.68 -4.63 -3.63
CA LEU A 253 3.61 -5.54 -3.26
C LEU A 253 3.54 -6.67 -4.27
N TYR A 254 3.59 -7.90 -3.76
CA TYR A 254 3.55 -9.10 -4.59
C TYR A 254 2.14 -9.33 -5.12
N GLY A 255 1.82 -8.72 -6.27
CA GLY A 255 0.53 -8.88 -6.93
C GLY A 255 0.36 -10.20 -7.71
N TYR A 256 1.31 -11.13 -7.62
CA TYR A 256 1.43 -12.25 -8.57
C TYR A 256 1.50 -13.61 -7.88
N ASN A 257 0.41 -13.99 -7.19
CA ASN A 257 0.18 -15.41 -6.86
C ASN A 257 -0.43 -16.19 -8.04
N ARG A 258 -0.55 -15.59 -9.23
CA ARG A 258 -0.96 -16.28 -10.46
C ARG A 258 -0.04 -15.91 -11.62
N TYR A 259 0.86 -16.84 -11.97
CA TYR A 259 1.68 -16.76 -13.18
C TYR A 259 0.84 -16.46 -14.44
N VAL A 260 -0.40 -16.95 -14.48
CA VAL A 260 -1.39 -16.72 -15.54
C VAL A 260 -1.57 -15.23 -15.85
N VAL A 261 -1.80 -14.38 -14.83
CA VAL A 261 -2.08 -12.94 -15.03
C VAL A 261 -0.83 -12.18 -15.51
N PHE A 262 0.36 -12.66 -15.14
CA PHE A 262 1.62 -12.13 -15.69
C PHE A 262 1.74 -12.46 -17.18
N PHE A 263 1.48 -13.71 -17.57
CA PHE A 263 1.53 -14.12 -18.96
C PHE A 263 0.46 -13.43 -19.81
N GLU A 264 -0.80 -13.39 -19.37
CA GLU A 264 -1.89 -12.70 -20.09
C GLU A 264 -1.55 -11.24 -20.44
N ARG A 265 -0.97 -10.49 -19.50
CA ARG A 265 -0.62 -9.07 -19.71
C ARG A 265 0.56 -8.85 -20.65
N ASN A 266 1.49 -9.80 -20.72
CA ASN A 266 2.69 -9.68 -21.55
C ASN A 266 2.55 -10.41 -22.90
N PHE A 267 1.60 -11.34 -23.02
CA PHE A 267 1.36 -12.12 -24.22
C PHE A 267 1.03 -11.24 -25.43
N SER A 268 0.32 -10.13 -25.22
CA SER A 268 0.02 -9.17 -26.30
C SER A 268 1.29 -8.61 -26.96
N TRP A 269 2.34 -8.30 -26.20
CA TRP A 269 3.60 -7.79 -26.78
C TRP A 269 4.35 -8.86 -27.57
N ILE A 270 4.35 -10.11 -27.07
CA ILE A 270 4.94 -11.24 -27.77
C ILE A 270 4.17 -11.51 -29.07
N LEU A 271 2.84 -11.45 -29.02
CA LEU A 271 1.97 -11.60 -30.19
C LEU A 271 2.21 -10.50 -31.22
N ILE A 272 2.32 -9.23 -30.81
CA ILE A 272 2.62 -8.11 -31.71
C ILE A 272 3.97 -8.33 -32.42
N LEU A 273 5.01 -8.73 -31.68
CA LEU A 273 6.31 -9.05 -32.26
C LEU A 273 6.22 -10.21 -33.25
N PHE A 274 5.50 -11.27 -32.89
CA PHE A 274 5.31 -12.43 -33.76
C PHE A 274 4.56 -12.08 -35.05
N VAL A 275 3.47 -11.31 -34.95
CA VAL A 275 2.71 -10.83 -36.11
C VAL A 275 3.59 -9.94 -37.00
N PHE A 276 4.36 -9.03 -36.42
CA PHE A 276 5.28 -8.18 -37.18
C PHE A 276 6.34 -8.99 -37.92
N LEU A 277 7.01 -9.92 -37.23
CA LEU A 277 8.01 -10.80 -37.86
C LEU A 277 7.39 -11.68 -38.95
N SER A 278 6.20 -12.23 -38.72
CA SER A 278 5.47 -13.01 -39.72
C SER A 278 5.15 -12.18 -40.96
N LEU A 279 4.73 -10.93 -40.79
CA LEU A 279 4.41 -10.04 -41.91
C LEU A 279 5.65 -9.69 -42.73
N VAL A 280 6.78 -9.41 -42.06
CA VAL A 280 8.08 -9.18 -42.73
C VAL A 280 8.53 -10.43 -43.49
N LEU A 281 8.41 -11.61 -42.88
CA LEU A 281 8.75 -12.89 -43.51
C LEU A 281 7.86 -13.17 -44.73
N SER A 282 6.56 -12.91 -44.65
CA SER A 282 5.63 -13.07 -45.78
C SER A 282 5.94 -12.10 -46.93
N ALA A 283 6.19 -10.82 -46.63
CA ALA A 283 6.59 -9.85 -47.65
C ALA A 283 7.91 -10.26 -48.34
N MET A 284 8.84 -10.83 -47.57
CA MET A 284 10.09 -11.34 -48.10
C MET A 284 9.90 -12.56 -49.01
N GLN A 285 9.02 -13.49 -48.66
CA GLN A 285 8.66 -14.63 -49.52
C GLN A 285 8.14 -14.16 -50.87
N VAL A 286 7.27 -13.14 -50.88
CA VAL A 286 6.79 -12.52 -52.13
C VAL A 286 7.94 -11.88 -52.91
N GLY A 287 8.79 -11.09 -52.24
CA GLY A 287 9.94 -10.46 -52.88
C GLY A 287 10.91 -11.45 -53.53
N THR A 288 11.13 -12.62 -52.93
CA THR A 288 11.96 -13.68 -53.53
C THR A 288 11.34 -14.36 -54.74
N ALA A 289 10.03 -14.23 -54.94
CA ALA A 289 9.30 -14.80 -56.07
C ALA A 289 9.25 -13.86 -57.30
N LEU A 290 9.56 -12.57 -57.15
CA LEU A 290 9.66 -11.64 -58.28
C LEU A 290 10.97 -11.84 -59.03
N GLU A 291 10.91 -12.06 -60.35
CA GLU A 291 12.09 -12.26 -61.21
C GLU A 291 13.09 -11.09 -61.15
N GLU A 292 12.60 -9.84 -61.02
CA GLU A 292 13.43 -8.63 -60.91
C GLU A 292 14.31 -8.62 -59.65
N LEU A 293 13.82 -9.21 -58.56
CA LEU A 293 14.47 -9.20 -57.24
C LEU A 293 15.24 -10.49 -56.97
N SER A 294 14.75 -11.63 -57.47
CA SER A 294 15.36 -12.95 -57.28
C SER A 294 16.71 -13.07 -58.00
N GLY A 295 16.90 -12.35 -59.11
CA GLY A 295 18.18 -12.27 -59.83
C GLY A 295 19.27 -11.48 -59.09
N SER A 296 18.91 -10.67 -58.09
CA SER A 296 19.86 -9.86 -57.32
C SER A 296 20.49 -10.64 -56.17
N LYS A 297 21.78 -10.96 -56.30
CA LYS A 297 22.56 -11.61 -55.22
C LYS A 297 22.56 -10.81 -53.91
N ALA A 298 22.53 -9.48 -54.00
CA ALA A 298 22.48 -8.61 -52.83
C ALA A 298 21.15 -8.75 -52.08
N PHE A 299 20.03 -8.80 -52.81
CA PHE A 299 18.71 -9.03 -52.25
C PHE A 299 18.63 -10.41 -51.58
N MET A 300 19.05 -11.48 -52.27
CA MET A 300 19.01 -12.84 -51.71
C MET A 300 19.85 -13.00 -50.44
N LYS A 301 21.04 -12.38 -50.39
CA LYS A 301 21.90 -12.39 -49.19
C LYS A 301 21.29 -11.60 -48.03
N GLY A 302 20.70 -10.43 -48.32
CA GLY A 302 19.97 -9.64 -47.33
C GLY A 302 18.76 -10.41 -46.78
N SER A 303 17.99 -11.03 -47.67
CA SER A 303 16.81 -11.82 -47.32
C SER A 303 17.15 -13.03 -46.45
N TYR A 304 18.18 -13.79 -46.82
CA TYR A 304 18.69 -14.87 -46.00
C TYR A 304 19.09 -14.38 -44.59
N GLY A 305 19.80 -13.26 -44.50
CA GLY A 305 20.20 -12.67 -43.22
C GLY A 305 19.01 -12.31 -42.33
N VAL A 306 17.98 -11.68 -42.89
CA VAL A 306 16.76 -11.30 -42.16
C VAL A 306 15.98 -12.52 -41.67
N VAL A 307 15.86 -13.57 -42.50
CA VAL A 307 15.19 -14.83 -42.12
C VAL A 307 15.92 -15.50 -40.95
N VAL A 308 17.23 -15.69 -41.09
CA VAL A 308 18.05 -16.31 -40.05
C VAL A 308 18.01 -15.49 -38.76
N LEU A 309 18.15 -14.16 -38.85
CA LEU A 309 18.07 -13.27 -37.70
C LEU A 309 16.71 -13.35 -37.01
N SER A 310 15.61 -13.40 -37.77
CA SER A 310 14.26 -13.53 -37.23
C SER A 310 14.08 -14.85 -36.48
N MET A 311 14.51 -15.98 -37.07
CA MET A 311 14.44 -17.30 -36.43
C MET A 311 15.28 -17.35 -35.15
N VAL A 312 16.53 -16.88 -35.22
CA VAL A 312 17.43 -16.84 -34.05
C VAL A 312 16.86 -15.93 -32.97
N SER A 313 16.30 -14.77 -33.33
CA SER A 313 15.71 -13.84 -32.35
C SER A 313 14.57 -14.47 -31.56
N VAL A 314 13.68 -15.23 -32.22
CA VAL A 314 12.57 -15.94 -31.56
C VAL A 314 13.12 -17.00 -30.59
N VAL A 315 14.10 -17.80 -31.01
CA VAL A 315 14.72 -18.83 -30.16
C VAL A 315 15.42 -18.20 -28.96
N VAL A 316 16.17 -17.11 -29.17
CA VAL A 316 16.88 -16.39 -28.10
C VAL A 316 15.89 -15.79 -27.10
N VAL A 317 14.82 -15.15 -27.57
CA VAL A 317 13.81 -14.55 -26.68
C VAL A 317 13.08 -15.63 -25.88
N LEU A 318 12.64 -16.72 -26.52
CA LEU A 318 11.97 -17.83 -25.83
C LEU A 318 12.92 -18.51 -24.82
N GLY A 319 14.18 -18.73 -25.21
CA GLY A 319 15.21 -19.30 -24.35
C GLY A 319 15.50 -18.41 -23.14
N ALA A 320 15.66 -17.10 -23.34
CA ALA A 320 15.88 -16.14 -22.26
C ALA A 320 14.69 -16.06 -21.29
N VAL A 321 13.45 -16.04 -21.81
CA VAL A 321 12.24 -16.07 -20.97
C VAL A 321 12.14 -17.38 -20.20
N GLY A 322 12.41 -18.52 -20.84
CA GLY A 322 12.42 -19.83 -20.20
C GLY A 322 13.47 -19.95 -19.10
N LEU A 323 14.70 -19.52 -19.36
CA LEU A 323 15.78 -19.50 -18.37
C LEU A 323 15.46 -18.59 -17.18
N CYS A 324 14.94 -17.39 -17.44
CA CYS A 324 14.47 -16.49 -16.39
C CYS A 324 13.38 -17.14 -15.54
N PHE A 325 12.40 -17.80 -16.17
CA PHE A 325 11.31 -18.46 -15.47
C PHE A 325 11.82 -19.61 -14.59
N VAL A 326 12.68 -20.49 -15.12
CA VAL A 326 13.29 -21.59 -14.39
C VAL A 326 14.13 -21.06 -13.23
N GLY A 327 14.94 -20.04 -13.45
CA GLY A 327 15.75 -19.40 -12.41
C GLY A 327 14.90 -18.84 -11.27
N ILE A 328 13.83 -18.10 -11.59
CA ILE A 328 12.89 -17.56 -10.60
C ILE A 328 12.18 -18.69 -9.86
N PHE A 329 11.74 -19.72 -10.55
CA PHE A 329 11.07 -20.87 -9.96
C PHE A 329 11.98 -21.59 -8.96
N LEU A 330 13.21 -21.92 -9.37
CA LEU A 330 14.19 -22.58 -8.51
C LEU A 330 14.55 -21.70 -7.30
N PHE A 331 14.77 -20.40 -7.51
CA PHE A 331 15.03 -19.47 -6.42
C PHE A 331 13.88 -19.41 -5.41
N ASN A 332 12.65 -19.25 -5.88
CA ASN A 332 11.46 -19.23 -5.02
C ASN A 332 11.27 -20.56 -4.29
N MET A 333 11.49 -21.70 -4.96
CA MET A 333 11.40 -23.03 -4.34
C MET A 333 12.45 -23.20 -3.25
N VAL A 334 13.72 -22.88 -3.52
CA VAL A 334 14.81 -22.95 -2.53
C VAL A 334 14.53 -22.01 -1.37
N SER A 335 14.09 -20.78 -1.64
CA SER A 335 13.73 -19.81 -0.61
C SER A 335 12.57 -20.32 0.26
N ALA A 336 11.55 -20.92 -0.34
CA ALA A 336 10.40 -21.47 0.38
C ALA A 336 10.79 -22.65 1.28
N VAL A 337 11.57 -23.61 0.75
CA VAL A 337 12.06 -24.77 1.52
C VAL A 337 12.97 -24.33 2.66
N ARG A 338 13.91 -23.42 2.41
CA ARG A 338 14.80 -22.88 3.46
C ARG A 338 14.03 -22.12 4.53
N HIS A 339 13.04 -21.32 4.13
CA HIS A 339 12.21 -20.59 5.08
C HIS A 339 11.38 -21.56 5.93
N ALA A 340 10.71 -22.55 5.33
CA ALA A 340 9.94 -23.56 6.05
C ALA A 340 10.80 -24.30 7.09
N GLY A 341 11.98 -24.80 6.69
CA GLY A 341 12.88 -25.50 7.61
C GLY A 341 13.47 -24.59 8.71
N SER A 342 13.72 -23.32 8.43
CA SER A 342 14.18 -22.35 9.43
C SER A 342 13.10 -22.07 10.48
N GLU A 343 11.87 -21.86 10.04
CA GLU A 343 10.75 -21.57 10.93
C GLU A 343 10.38 -22.76 11.80
N GLU A 344 10.44 -23.98 11.26
CA GLU A 344 10.23 -25.20 12.04
C GLU A 344 11.28 -25.33 13.17
N ARG A 345 12.56 -25.13 12.85
CA ARG A 345 13.65 -25.14 13.85
C ARG A 345 13.46 -24.05 14.92
N LYS A 346 13.01 -22.85 14.53
CA LYS A 346 12.72 -21.77 15.47
C LYS A 346 11.58 -22.16 16.42
N ARG A 347 10.50 -22.73 15.89
CA ARG A 347 9.36 -23.23 16.68
C ARG A 347 9.77 -24.36 17.62
N GLU A 348 10.63 -25.28 17.18
CA GLU A 348 11.15 -26.35 18.05
C GLU A 348 11.98 -25.80 19.23
N LYS A 349 12.86 -24.83 18.98
CA LYS A 349 13.64 -24.17 20.03
C LYS A 349 12.73 -23.49 21.06
N LEU A 350 11.71 -22.75 20.59
CA LEU A 350 10.73 -22.09 21.47
C LEU A 350 9.93 -23.10 22.30
N ARG A 351 9.53 -24.24 21.72
CA ARG A 351 8.86 -25.33 22.45
C ARG A 351 9.75 -25.90 23.55
N ARG A 352 11.03 -26.13 23.27
CA ARG A 352 12.00 -26.66 24.25
C ARG A 352 12.23 -25.67 25.40
N GLN A 353 12.37 -24.37 25.09
CA GLN A 353 12.52 -23.33 26.10
C GLN A 353 11.30 -23.24 27.02
N LYS A 354 10.08 -23.25 26.46
CA LYS A 354 8.86 -23.27 27.29
C LYS A 354 8.81 -24.50 28.21
N GLN A 355 9.13 -25.69 27.68
CA GLN A 355 9.17 -26.91 28.49
C GLN A 355 10.25 -26.92 29.59
N GLN A 356 11.34 -26.17 29.41
CA GLN A 356 12.34 -26.00 30.46
C GLN A 356 11.84 -25.04 31.54
N ASN A 357 11.29 -23.89 31.15
CA ASN A 357 10.73 -22.93 32.09
C ASN A 357 9.57 -23.52 32.91
N ASP A 358 8.70 -24.31 32.29
CA ASP A 358 7.57 -24.97 32.97
C ASP A 358 8.00 -26.08 33.96
N LYS A 359 9.27 -26.53 33.90
CA LYS A 359 9.83 -27.51 34.84
C LYS A 359 10.59 -26.86 36.01
N GLU A 360 10.95 -25.59 35.88
CA GLU A 360 11.66 -24.81 36.90
C GLU A 360 10.72 -24.02 37.82
N VAL A 361 9.43 -23.92 37.46
CA VAL A 361 8.31 -23.42 38.28
C VAL A 361 7.60 -24.59 38.93
#